data_AF-A0A9P7VVQ6-F1
#
_entry.id   AF-A0A9P7VVQ6-F1
#
_cell.length_a   1.000
_cell.length_b   1.000
_cell.length_c   1.000
_cell.angle_alpha   90.00
_cell.angle_beta   90.00
_cell.angle_gamma   90.00
#
_symmetry.space_group_name_H-M   'P 1'
#
loop_
_entity.id
_entity.type
_entity.pdbx_description
1 polymer ?
#
loop_
_entity_poly.entity_id
_entity_poly.type
_entity_poly.pdbx_seq_one_letter_code
_entity_poly.pdbx_strand_id
1 'polypeptide(L)'
;MASRSKRKKSPELPDPTNPLKRTKNNVLDEESSLRASASALQRLLDFSDLHESASIRQRFDTISSTLLHDFTIVVQTGLGSGSDSVETRLQIMEMELYFWNSTCHRDPFTHRSQEQKTAGQWYFHRIPRRSNDSTQTLISTSGYRGGTRKGLDLTISGITPTESRYFLSSSSSHPDSYGGVLLRTLRDLNSGKIISGPSLLVDHILQLSGAERIPDLVENHWGNDTNAFNNTCLGERKTCMFLCPSPNTNTRLHIYKSPRIGLDLSHPDTTASPTHPRVEFISQPYRYFVHPERLTANRRAQTLLGVLPQKELSGLKDKTVDAYLAEYQAGMDRKAKLEEFMGARGKGVSSSPTKYMKLMGCIESLKAGRSAAGDDDGAN
;
A
#
# COMPACT_ATOMS: atom_id res chain seq x y z
N MET A 1 -22.12 47.47 59.53
CA MET A 1 -22.75 46.72 58.43
C MET A 1 -22.15 47.19 57.12
N ALA A 2 -21.29 46.37 56.51
CA ALA A 2 -20.57 46.68 55.27
C ALA A 2 -21.36 46.15 54.07
N SER A 3 -21.56 46.96 53.03
CA SER A 3 -22.10 46.53 51.74
C SER A 3 -21.08 46.85 50.64
N ARG A 4 -20.47 45.78 50.09
CA ARG A 4 -19.55 45.84 48.95
C ARG A 4 -20.36 45.70 47.66
N SER A 5 -20.38 46.77 46.85
CA SER A 5 -20.91 46.72 45.48
C SER A 5 -19.87 46.10 44.54
N LYS A 6 -20.22 44.97 43.92
CA LYS A 6 -19.41 44.28 42.90
C LYS A 6 -19.57 44.98 41.54
N ARG A 7 -18.49 45.59 41.05
CA ARG A 7 -18.41 46.15 39.69
C ARG A 7 -18.19 45.02 38.68
N LYS A 8 -19.14 44.84 37.76
CA LYS A 8 -19.11 43.89 36.64
C LYS A 8 -18.04 44.36 35.63
N LYS A 9 -17.02 43.53 35.37
CA LYS A 9 -16.07 43.74 34.25
C LYS A 9 -16.77 43.37 32.93
N SER A 10 -16.83 44.32 32.01
CA SER A 10 -17.21 44.11 30.61
C SER A 10 -16.11 43.34 29.84
N PRO A 11 -16.47 42.53 28.83
CA PRO A 11 -15.50 41.81 28.01
C PRO A 11 -14.75 42.81 27.12
N GLU A 12 -13.42 42.83 27.24
CA GLU A 12 -12.55 43.59 26.34
C GLU A 12 -12.65 43.03 24.91
N LEU A 13 -12.91 43.92 23.96
CA LEU A 13 -12.82 43.64 22.53
C LEU A 13 -11.35 43.38 22.14
N PRO A 14 -11.07 42.45 21.22
CA PRO A 14 -9.71 42.09 20.83
C PRO A 14 -9.00 43.26 20.13
N ASP A 15 -7.84 43.62 20.68
CA ASP A 15 -6.91 44.63 20.15
C ASP A 15 -6.34 44.21 18.78
N PRO A 16 -6.60 44.97 17.69
CA PRO A 16 -6.19 44.60 16.33
C PRO A 16 -4.70 44.80 16.03
N THR A 17 -3.86 45.19 17.00
CA THR A 17 -2.49 45.65 16.72
C THR A 17 -1.36 44.65 16.98
N ASN A 18 -1.64 43.38 17.34
CA ASN A 18 -0.58 42.41 17.66
C ASN A 18 -0.50 41.20 16.68
N PRO A 19 0.20 41.33 15.54
CA PRO A 19 0.31 40.29 14.52
C PRO A 19 1.03 39.01 15.01
N LEU A 20 1.80 39.07 16.10
CA LEU A 20 2.55 37.93 16.65
C LEU A 20 1.69 36.92 17.43
N LYS A 21 0.53 37.34 17.95
CA LYS A 21 -0.40 36.42 18.65
C LYS A 21 -1.27 35.62 17.67
N ARG A 22 -1.54 36.15 16.47
CA ARG A 22 -2.37 35.49 15.46
C ARG A 22 -1.64 34.32 14.79
N THR A 23 -0.32 34.41 14.63
CA THR A 23 0.50 33.35 14.01
C THR A 23 0.68 32.12 14.89
N LYS A 24 0.79 32.28 16.22
CA LYS A 24 0.98 31.14 17.14
C LYS A 24 -0.25 30.24 17.27
N ASN A 25 -1.45 30.81 17.24
CA ASN A 25 -2.68 30.02 17.34
C ASN A 25 -2.92 29.17 16.07
N ASN A 26 -2.63 29.72 14.88
CA ASN A 26 -2.77 28.97 13.63
C ASN A 26 -1.81 27.77 13.51
N VAL A 27 -0.57 27.91 13.98
CA VAL A 27 0.42 26.81 13.94
C VAL A 27 0.03 25.64 14.85
N LEU A 28 -0.52 25.93 16.04
CA LEU A 28 -0.99 24.90 16.97
C LEU A 28 -2.20 24.13 16.42
N ASP A 29 -3.12 24.83 15.74
CA ASP A 29 -4.29 24.20 15.12
C ASP A 29 -3.89 23.31 13.92
N GLU A 30 -2.90 23.72 13.12
CA GLU A 30 -2.36 22.90 12.03
C GLU A 30 -1.64 21.64 12.53
N GLU A 31 -0.74 21.75 13.52
CA GLU A 31 -0.06 20.56 14.08
C GLU A 31 -1.04 19.56 14.69
N SER A 32 -2.08 20.05 15.37
CA SER A 32 -3.14 19.22 15.94
C SER A 32 -3.90 18.45 14.84
N SER A 33 -4.26 19.14 13.75
CA SER A 33 -4.94 18.56 12.59
C SER A 33 -4.09 17.48 11.89
N LEU A 34 -2.79 17.73 11.73
CA LEU A 34 -1.85 16.77 11.14
C LEU A 34 -1.74 15.50 11.99
N ARG A 35 -1.64 15.64 13.32
CA ARG A 35 -1.60 14.49 14.25
C ARG A 35 -2.91 13.69 14.21
N ALA A 36 -4.06 14.38 14.16
CA ALA A 36 -5.35 13.72 14.03
C ALA A 36 -5.45 12.90 12.72
N SER A 37 -4.94 13.45 11.61
CA SER A 37 -4.90 12.77 10.32
C SER A 37 -4.01 11.53 10.34
N ALA A 38 -2.80 11.62 10.93
CA ALA A 38 -1.90 10.49 11.11
C ALA A 38 -2.53 9.38 11.98
N SER A 39 -3.16 9.76 13.09
CA SER A 39 -3.88 8.82 13.97
C SER A 39 -5.07 8.16 13.26
N ALA A 40 -5.79 8.90 12.41
CA ALA A 40 -6.88 8.34 11.62
C ALA A 40 -6.37 7.27 10.64
N LEU A 41 -5.29 7.56 9.91
CA LEU A 41 -4.67 6.57 9.01
C LEU A 41 -4.15 5.35 9.78
N GLN A 42 -3.52 5.54 10.94
CA GLN A 42 -3.05 4.42 11.75
C GLN A 42 -4.19 3.48 12.16
N ARG A 43 -5.38 4.02 12.50
CA ARG A 43 -6.59 3.22 12.74
C ARG A 43 -7.11 2.52 11.49
N LEU A 44 -6.97 3.11 10.30
CA LEU A 44 -7.35 2.45 9.04
C LEU A 44 -6.49 1.21 8.76
N LEU A 45 -5.25 1.16 9.25
CA LEU A 45 -4.34 0.02 9.08
C LEU A 45 -4.62 -1.14 10.05
N ASP A 46 -5.52 -0.93 11.02
CA ASP A 46 -6.04 -1.99 11.89
C ASP A 46 -7.25 -2.67 11.26
N PHE A 47 -7.15 -3.99 11.08
CA PHE A 47 -8.15 -4.85 10.47
C PHE A 47 -8.78 -5.79 11.50
N SER A 48 -8.54 -5.55 12.79
CA SER A 48 -9.05 -6.36 13.91
C SER A 48 -10.57 -6.49 13.91
N ASP A 49 -11.27 -5.44 13.47
CA ASP A 49 -12.73 -5.32 13.42
C ASP A 49 -13.35 -5.82 12.10
N LEU A 50 -12.54 -6.29 11.14
CA LEU A 50 -13.02 -6.67 9.82
C LEU A 50 -13.22 -8.18 9.69
N HIS A 51 -14.48 -8.61 9.58
CA HIS A 51 -14.87 -10.01 9.50
C HIS A 51 -15.42 -10.44 8.13
N GLU A 52 -15.48 -9.52 7.17
CA GLU A 52 -16.00 -9.79 5.83
C GLU A 52 -15.04 -9.33 4.74
N SER A 53 -14.98 -10.12 3.66
CA SER A 53 -14.17 -9.79 2.49
C SER A 53 -14.56 -8.47 1.83
N ALA A 54 -15.85 -8.09 1.86
CA ALA A 54 -16.33 -6.83 1.30
C ALA A 54 -15.81 -5.63 2.11
N SER A 55 -15.88 -5.69 3.44
CA SER A 55 -15.36 -4.64 4.34
C SER A 55 -13.86 -4.45 4.19
N ILE A 56 -13.11 -5.53 3.96
CA ILE A 56 -11.66 -5.44 3.65
C ILE A 56 -11.41 -4.68 2.34
N ARG A 57 -12.19 -4.93 1.29
CA ARG A 57 -12.07 -4.20 0.02
C ARG A 57 -12.40 -2.72 0.19
N GLN A 58 -13.46 -2.40 0.93
CA GLN A 58 -13.81 -1.01 1.25
C GLN A 58 -12.71 -0.32 2.08
N ARG A 59 -12.08 -1.05 3.01
CA ARG A 59 -10.94 -0.53 3.78
C ARG A 59 -9.75 -0.28 2.87
N PHE A 60 -9.44 -1.16 1.91
CA PHE A 60 -8.40 -0.92 0.91
C PHE A 60 -8.67 0.35 0.09
N ASP A 61 -9.91 0.58 -0.32
CA ASP A 61 -10.30 1.80 -1.05
C ASP A 61 -10.04 3.05 -0.21
N THR A 62 -10.41 2.99 1.08
CA THR A 62 -10.24 4.10 2.01
C THR A 62 -8.75 4.39 2.25
N ILE A 63 -7.95 3.36 2.56
CA ILE A 63 -6.49 3.48 2.74
C ILE A 63 -5.85 4.06 1.48
N SER A 64 -6.22 3.56 0.31
CA SER A 64 -5.63 4.01 -0.96
C SER A 64 -5.98 5.46 -1.25
N SER A 65 -7.23 5.88 -1.00
CA SER A 65 -7.63 7.28 -1.11
C SER A 65 -6.84 8.16 -0.16
N THR A 66 -6.73 7.76 1.11
CA THR A 66 -5.99 8.53 2.11
C THR A 66 -4.50 8.65 1.76
N LEU A 67 -3.85 7.54 1.39
CA LEU A 67 -2.42 7.56 1.06
C LEU A 67 -2.09 8.29 -0.25
N LEU A 68 -2.93 8.17 -1.29
CA LEU A 68 -2.67 8.79 -2.60
C LEU A 68 -3.00 10.30 -2.61
N HIS A 69 -3.94 10.76 -1.78
CA HIS A 69 -4.39 12.15 -1.78
C HIS A 69 -3.86 12.96 -0.61
N ASP A 70 -3.83 12.35 0.58
CA ASP A 70 -3.72 13.10 1.82
C ASP A 70 -2.36 12.91 2.51
N PHE A 71 -1.46 12.08 1.95
CA PHE A 71 -0.15 11.80 2.54
C PHE A 71 1.00 11.84 1.54
N THR A 72 2.16 12.24 2.06
CA THR A 72 3.46 12.10 1.40
C THR A 72 4.41 11.35 2.32
N ILE A 73 5.41 10.70 1.74
CA ILE A 73 6.52 10.14 2.50
C ILE A 73 7.59 11.21 2.63
N VAL A 74 8.07 11.44 3.84
CA VAL A 74 9.20 12.33 4.12
C VAL A 74 10.41 11.46 4.44
N VAL A 75 11.53 11.74 3.79
CA VAL A 75 12.85 11.23 4.17
C VAL A 75 13.67 12.44 4.63
N GLN A 76 14.06 12.44 5.91
CA GLN A 76 14.87 13.49 6.50
C GLN A 76 16.24 12.92 6.82
N THR A 77 17.30 13.56 6.35
CA THR A 77 18.69 13.08 6.51
C THR A 77 19.54 14.19 7.12
N GLY A 78 20.24 13.90 8.22
CA GLY A 78 21.12 14.85 8.90
C GLY A 78 22.41 15.12 8.11
N LEU A 79 22.87 16.37 8.07
CA LEU A 79 24.07 16.78 7.34
C LEU A 79 25.36 16.76 8.19
N GLY A 80 25.31 16.37 9.46
CA GLY A 80 26.47 16.32 10.36
C GLY A 80 26.13 16.80 11.78
N SER A 81 27.15 17.22 12.56
CA SER A 81 27.05 17.62 13.98
C SER A 81 26.32 18.95 14.24
N GLY A 82 25.31 19.30 13.43
CA GLY A 82 24.47 20.49 13.57
C GLY A 82 22.98 20.18 13.41
N SER A 83 22.13 21.20 13.51
CA SER A 83 20.67 21.09 13.32
C SER A 83 20.23 21.00 11.86
N ASP A 84 21.18 21.00 10.91
CA ASP A 84 20.87 21.04 9.48
C ASP A 84 20.51 19.64 8.97
N SER A 85 19.34 19.55 8.35
CA SER A 85 18.84 18.33 7.73
C SER A 85 18.29 18.63 6.34
N VAL A 86 18.50 17.71 5.41
CA VAL A 86 17.84 17.74 4.11
C VAL A 86 16.54 16.96 4.21
N GLU A 87 15.44 17.62 3.84
CA GLU A 87 14.13 16.99 3.72
C GLU A 87 13.82 16.69 2.24
N THR A 88 13.45 15.45 1.95
CA THR A 88 12.92 15.05 0.64
C THR A 88 11.50 14.52 0.80
N ARG A 89 10.56 15.10 0.04
CA ARG A 89 9.17 14.66 0.02
C ARG A 89 8.88 13.82 -1.21
N LEU A 90 8.28 12.66 -0.98
CA LEU A 90 7.92 11.70 -2.01
C LEU A 90 6.40 11.54 -2.04
N GLN A 91 5.78 11.89 -3.16
CA GLN A 91 4.36 11.65 -3.42
C GLN A 91 4.14 10.20 -3.84
N ILE A 92 3.15 9.53 -3.25
CA ILE A 92 2.76 8.18 -3.65
C ILE A 92 1.91 8.26 -4.91
N MET A 93 2.24 7.48 -5.94
CA MET A 93 1.50 7.45 -7.21
C MET A 93 0.88 6.08 -7.51
N GLU A 94 1.45 5.00 -6.98
CA GLU A 94 1.02 3.63 -7.25
C GLU A 94 1.37 2.74 -6.06
N MET A 95 0.40 1.92 -5.65
CA MET A 95 0.56 0.94 -4.58
C MET A 95 -0.24 -0.34 -4.85
N GLU A 96 0.11 -1.43 -4.16
CA GLU A 96 -0.64 -2.69 -4.15
C GLU A 96 -0.97 -3.09 -2.73
N LEU A 97 -2.22 -3.44 -2.47
CA LEU A 97 -2.66 -3.92 -1.17
C LEU A 97 -2.85 -5.42 -1.19
N TYR A 98 -2.49 -6.04 -0.08
CA TYR A 98 -2.73 -7.46 0.14
C TYR A 98 -2.91 -7.71 1.62
N PHE A 99 -3.77 -8.67 1.93
CA PHE A 99 -4.09 -9.00 3.30
C PHE A 99 -4.44 -10.48 3.39
N TRP A 100 -4.10 -11.09 4.50
CA TRP A 100 -4.44 -12.45 4.81
C TRP A 100 -4.96 -12.52 6.23
N ASN A 101 -6.10 -13.16 6.43
CA ASN A 101 -6.52 -13.71 7.71
C ASN A 101 -7.11 -15.11 7.50
N SER A 102 -7.25 -15.85 8.60
CA SER A 102 -7.80 -17.21 8.55
C SER A 102 -9.32 -17.24 8.33
N THR A 103 -10.03 -16.13 8.56
CA THR A 103 -11.49 -16.13 8.66
C THR A 103 -12.18 -15.79 7.34
N CYS A 104 -11.86 -14.67 6.71
CA CYS A 104 -12.68 -14.10 5.64
C CYS A 104 -11.91 -13.65 4.39
N HIS A 105 -10.57 -13.58 4.44
CA HIS A 105 -9.77 -13.08 3.32
C HIS A 105 -8.42 -13.79 3.25
N ARG A 106 -8.36 -14.87 2.47
CA ARG A 106 -7.21 -15.77 2.42
C ARG A 106 -6.35 -15.55 1.18
N ASP A 107 -5.87 -14.32 0.96
CA ASP A 107 -5.00 -14.01 -0.18
C ASP A 107 -3.72 -14.90 -0.16
N PRO A 108 -3.53 -15.78 -1.15
CA PRO A 108 -2.41 -16.71 -1.18
C PRO A 108 -1.09 -16.04 -1.61
N PHE A 109 -1.12 -14.76 -1.99
CA PHE A 109 0.06 -14.00 -2.43
C PHE A 109 0.69 -13.15 -1.31
N THR A 110 0.10 -13.15 -0.11
CA THR A 110 0.62 -12.46 1.08
C THR A 110 1.89 -13.11 1.61
N HIS A 111 2.90 -12.31 2.02
CA HIS A 111 4.18 -12.82 2.56
C HIS A 111 4.03 -13.55 3.90
N ARG A 112 3.11 -13.09 4.76
CA ARG A 112 2.85 -13.64 6.11
C ARG A 112 4.10 -13.70 6.99
N SER A 113 4.95 -12.68 6.91
CA SER A 113 6.11 -12.58 7.81
C SER A 113 5.71 -12.01 9.18
N GLN A 114 6.48 -12.36 10.20
CA GLN A 114 6.20 -11.95 11.58
C GLN A 114 6.19 -10.41 11.75
N GLU A 115 7.03 -9.70 11.01
CA GLU A 115 7.09 -8.23 11.06
C GLU A 115 5.82 -7.57 10.51
N GLN A 116 4.98 -8.29 9.76
CA GLN A 116 3.67 -7.79 9.29
C GLN A 116 2.54 -7.97 10.32
N LYS A 117 2.82 -8.52 11.52
CA LYS A 117 1.84 -8.63 12.62
C LYS A 117 1.59 -7.32 13.38
N THR A 118 2.35 -6.28 13.08
CA THR A 118 2.18 -4.97 13.71
C THR A 118 1.84 -3.98 12.61
N ALA A 119 0.68 -3.33 12.69
CA ALA A 119 0.28 -2.31 11.72
C ALA A 119 1.15 -1.05 11.82
N GLY A 120 1.29 -0.32 10.72
CA GLY A 120 1.94 1.00 10.70
C GLY A 120 3.47 0.99 10.77
N GLN A 121 4.11 -0.11 10.35
CA GLN A 121 5.55 -0.24 10.24
C GLN A 121 5.99 -0.25 8.78
N TRP A 122 7.20 0.23 8.51
CA TRP A 122 7.92 0.00 7.27
C TRP A 122 8.47 -1.41 7.25
N TYR A 123 8.07 -2.19 6.24
CA TYR A 123 8.53 -3.56 6.06
C TYR A 123 9.24 -3.73 4.73
N PHE A 124 10.54 -4.02 4.78
CA PHE A 124 11.29 -4.41 3.59
C PHE A 124 11.15 -5.92 3.35
N HIS A 125 10.89 -6.30 2.09
CA HIS A 125 10.68 -7.70 1.73
C HIS A 125 11.85 -8.59 2.18
N ARG A 126 11.51 -9.69 2.84
CA ARG A 126 12.47 -10.68 3.36
C ARG A 126 12.62 -11.89 2.46
N ILE A 127 13.76 -12.58 2.57
CA ILE A 127 13.94 -13.89 1.94
C ILE A 127 13.12 -14.92 2.75
N PRO A 128 12.22 -15.69 2.12
CA PRO A 128 11.48 -16.75 2.79
C PRO A 128 12.46 -17.85 3.18
N ARG A 129 12.49 -18.28 4.45
CA ARG A 129 13.06 -19.60 4.77
C ARG A 129 11.97 -20.64 4.59
N ARG A 130 12.27 -21.70 3.86
CA ARG A 130 11.41 -22.89 3.83
C ARG A 130 11.54 -23.55 5.20
N SER A 131 10.43 -23.69 5.93
CA SER A 131 10.38 -24.65 7.02
C SER A 131 10.38 -26.06 6.41
N ASN A 132 11.08 -27.00 7.04
CA ASN A 132 11.00 -28.44 6.69
C ASN A 132 9.75 -29.10 7.28
N ASP A 133 8.89 -28.33 7.94
CA ASP A 133 7.70 -28.80 8.64
C ASP A 133 6.47 -28.30 7.89
N SER A 134 5.73 -29.23 7.28
CA SER A 134 4.48 -28.98 6.53
C SER A 134 3.35 -28.41 7.41
N THR A 135 3.55 -28.31 8.73
CA THR A 135 2.58 -27.77 9.69
C THR A 135 2.99 -26.43 10.31
N GLN A 136 4.22 -25.95 10.10
CA GLN A 136 4.64 -24.61 10.54
C GLN A 136 4.49 -23.58 9.43
N THR A 137 3.36 -22.86 9.44
CA THR A 137 3.03 -21.73 8.55
C THR A 137 3.72 -20.41 8.90
N LEU A 138 4.66 -20.39 9.84
CA LEU A 138 5.51 -19.23 10.13
C LEU A 138 6.79 -19.33 9.33
N ILE A 139 6.89 -18.55 8.26
CA ILE A 139 8.13 -18.38 7.51
C ILE A 139 9.08 -17.60 8.41
N SER A 140 10.01 -18.28 9.10
CA SER A 140 11.19 -17.63 9.65
C SER A 140 11.86 -16.88 8.50
N THR A 141 11.99 -15.57 8.58
CA THR A 141 12.59 -14.77 7.51
C THR A 141 14.12 -14.80 7.66
N SER A 142 14.86 -15.04 6.57
CA SER A 142 16.29 -14.65 6.52
C SER A 142 16.39 -13.21 6.04
N GLY A 143 17.62 -12.69 5.90
CA GLY A 143 17.91 -11.29 5.58
C GLY A 143 17.08 -10.69 4.43
N TYR A 144 17.19 -9.37 4.29
CA TYR A 144 16.41 -8.63 3.29
C TYR A 144 16.67 -9.14 1.86
N ARG A 145 15.63 -9.11 1.01
CA ARG A 145 15.80 -9.41 -0.41
C ARG A 145 16.70 -8.37 -1.06
N GLY A 146 17.59 -8.81 -1.94
CA GLY A 146 18.42 -7.94 -2.79
C GLY A 146 17.95 -7.88 -4.24
N GLY A 147 18.65 -7.09 -5.05
CA GLY A 147 18.43 -7.00 -6.51
C GLY A 147 17.03 -6.55 -6.90
N THR A 148 16.47 -7.15 -7.96
CA THR A 148 15.13 -6.82 -8.49
C THR A 148 13.97 -7.31 -7.62
N ARG A 149 14.26 -8.02 -6.52
CA ARG A 149 13.25 -8.58 -5.60
C ARG A 149 13.09 -7.77 -4.32
N LYS A 150 13.72 -6.59 -4.23
CA LYS A 150 13.49 -5.61 -3.17
C LYS A 150 12.06 -5.08 -3.27
N GLY A 151 11.47 -4.79 -2.12
CA GLY A 151 10.18 -4.14 -1.99
C GLY A 151 10.04 -3.52 -0.61
N LEU A 152 9.17 -2.53 -0.50
CA LEU A 152 8.88 -1.79 0.73
C LEU A 152 7.37 -1.68 0.89
N ASP A 153 6.88 -2.17 2.02
CA ASP A 153 5.48 -2.16 2.36
C ASP A 153 5.24 -1.28 3.60
N LEU A 154 4.07 -0.65 3.67
CA LEU A 154 3.47 -0.21 4.93
C LEU A 154 2.62 -1.35 5.49
N THR A 155 2.89 -1.81 6.71
CA THR A 155 2.22 -3.00 7.25
C THR A 155 0.75 -2.72 7.62
N ILE A 156 -0.09 -3.70 7.29
CA ILE A 156 -1.49 -3.81 7.71
C ILE A 156 -1.59 -5.02 8.64
N SER A 157 -2.29 -4.90 9.76
CA SER A 157 -2.50 -6.01 10.69
C SER A 157 -3.83 -5.90 11.41
N GLY A 158 -4.25 -6.95 12.10
CA GLY A 158 -5.34 -6.94 13.08
C GLY A 158 -4.88 -6.67 14.51
N ILE A 159 -3.67 -6.13 14.70
CA ILE A 159 -3.18 -5.64 16.01
C ILE A 159 -2.54 -4.27 15.80
N THR A 160 -3.09 -3.24 16.44
CA THR A 160 -2.39 -1.97 16.66
C THR A 160 -1.58 -2.03 17.95
N PRO A 161 -0.34 -1.50 17.98
CA PRO A 161 0.41 -1.30 19.20
C PRO A 161 -0.16 -0.10 19.97
N THR A 162 -1.40 -0.24 20.46
CA THR A 162 -2.08 0.74 21.32
C THR A 162 -2.02 0.34 22.80
N GLU A 163 -1.50 -0.85 23.13
CA GLU A 163 -1.28 -1.26 24.51
C GLU A 163 0.18 -1.01 24.92
N SER A 164 0.37 -0.40 26.10
CA SER A 164 1.69 -0.05 26.62
C SER A 164 2.63 -1.27 26.66
N ARG A 165 3.93 -1.08 26.40
CA ARG A 165 4.96 -2.13 26.51
C ARG A 165 5.05 -2.79 27.90
N TYR A 166 4.37 -2.24 28.89
CA TYR A 166 4.36 -2.69 30.28
C TYR A 166 3.19 -3.61 30.63
N PHE A 167 2.16 -3.68 29.78
CA PHE A 167 1.10 -4.68 29.90
C PHE A 167 1.29 -5.67 28.75
N LEU A 168 1.86 -6.84 29.08
CA LEU A 168 1.78 -8.00 28.20
C LEU A 168 0.30 -8.26 27.98
N SER A 169 -0.20 -7.92 26.79
CA SER A 169 -1.57 -8.23 26.38
C SER A 169 -1.81 -9.68 26.73
N SER A 170 -2.83 -9.92 27.55
CA SER A 170 -3.31 -11.26 27.82
C SER A 170 -3.54 -11.94 26.48
N SER A 171 -3.22 -13.23 26.40
CA SER A 171 -3.33 -14.07 25.20
C SER A 171 -4.77 -14.09 24.66
N SER A 172 -5.19 -13.01 24.04
CA SER A 172 -6.42 -12.91 23.27
C SER A 172 -6.12 -13.62 21.98
N SER A 173 -6.89 -14.68 21.72
CA SER A 173 -6.81 -15.52 20.54
C SER A 173 -7.29 -14.77 19.31
N HIS A 174 -6.66 -13.64 18.98
CA HIS A 174 -6.93 -12.95 17.73
C HIS A 174 -6.40 -13.81 16.59
N PRO A 175 -7.23 -14.04 15.55
CA PRO A 175 -6.79 -14.80 14.40
C PRO A 175 -5.60 -14.11 13.76
N ASP A 176 -4.57 -14.88 13.45
CA ASP A 176 -3.38 -14.41 12.76
C ASP A 176 -3.77 -13.62 11.50
N SER A 177 -3.23 -12.41 11.39
CA SER A 177 -3.48 -11.49 10.28
C SER A 177 -2.20 -10.83 9.81
N TYR A 178 -2.03 -10.75 8.50
CA TYR A 178 -0.83 -10.22 7.86
C TYR A 178 -1.23 -9.42 6.63
N GLY A 179 -0.65 -8.25 6.43
CA GLY A 179 -0.88 -7.50 5.20
C GLY A 179 0.14 -6.41 4.98
N GLY A 180 0.05 -5.81 3.80
CA GLY A 180 0.92 -4.73 3.42
C GLY A 180 0.34 -3.89 2.31
N VAL A 181 0.79 -2.63 2.28
CA VAL A 181 0.66 -1.70 1.17
C VAL A 181 2.02 -1.61 0.49
N LEU A 182 2.24 -2.40 -0.55
CA LEU A 182 3.46 -2.38 -1.35
C LEU A 182 3.53 -1.09 -2.16
N LEU A 183 4.55 -0.28 -1.90
CA LEU A 183 4.82 0.93 -2.67
C LEU A 183 5.45 0.56 -4.02
N ARG A 184 4.90 1.11 -5.12
CA ARG A 184 5.34 0.76 -6.48
C ARG A 184 5.87 1.93 -7.28
N THR A 185 5.24 3.09 -7.17
CA THR A 185 5.73 4.31 -7.83
C THR A 185 5.62 5.49 -6.88
N LEU A 186 6.74 6.21 -6.74
CA LEU A 186 6.81 7.49 -6.05
C LEU A 186 7.22 8.59 -7.02
N ARG A 187 6.87 9.83 -6.70
CA ARG A 187 7.40 11.03 -7.32
C ARG A 187 8.14 11.85 -6.28
N ASP A 188 9.42 12.10 -6.53
CA ASP A 188 10.18 13.07 -5.76
C ASP A 188 9.68 14.48 -6.08
N LEU A 189 9.18 15.18 -5.05
CA LEU A 189 8.59 16.52 -5.20
C LEU A 189 9.65 17.61 -5.40
N ASN A 190 10.90 17.37 -4.98
CA ASN A 190 12.00 18.32 -5.15
C ASN A 190 12.51 18.29 -6.60
N SER A 191 12.73 17.09 -7.16
CA SER A 191 13.26 16.93 -8.52
C SER A 191 12.20 16.71 -9.60
N GLY A 192 10.96 16.38 -9.22
CA GLY A 192 9.89 15.95 -10.12
C GLY A 192 10.07 14.54 -10.69
N LYS A 193 11.16 13.83 -10.34
CA LYS A 193 11.50 12.50 -10.85
C LYS A 193 10.46 11.46 -10.43
N ILE A 194 10.05 10.61 -11.36
CA ILE A 194 9.18 9.46 -11.10
C ILE A 194 10.06 8.20 -10.93
N ILE A 195 9.91 7.52 -9.80
CA ILE A 195 10.62 6.30 -9.45
C ILE A 195 9.63 5.14 -9.54
N SER A 196 9.67 4.38 -10.63
CA SER A 196 8.72 3.30 -10.90
C SER A 196 9.35 1.92 -10.76
N GLY A 197 8.88 1.16 -9.77
CA GLY A 197 9.29 -0.21 -9.47
C GLY A 197 9.70 -0.35 -8.00
N PRO A 198 9.22 -1.38 -7.27
CA PRO A 198 9.53 -1.57 -5.86
C PRO A 198 11.02 -1.57 -5.54
N SER A 199 11.84 -2.23 -6.37
CA SER A 199 13.28 -2.29 -6.13
C SER A 199 13.98 -0.94 -6.32
N LEU A 200 13.57 -0.17 -7.33
CA LEU A 200 14.14 1.16 -7.61
C LEU A 200 13.73 2.18 -6.56
N LEU A 201 12.53 2.03 -6.01
CA LEU A 201 12.06 2.83 -4.87
C LEU A 201 12.96 2.59 -3.66
N VAL A 202 13.22 1.32 -3.31
CA VAL A 202 14.14 0.98 -2.22
C VAL A 202 15.53 1.54 -2.46
N ASP A 203 16.07 1.43 -3.69
CA ASP A 203 17.36 2.03 -4.04
C ASP A 203 17.38 3.55 -3.88
N HIS A 204 16.28 4.20 -4.23
CA HIS A 204 16.16 5.64 -4.06
C HIS A 204 16.13 6.05 -2.58
N ILE A 205 15.42 5.30 -1.72
CA ILE A 205 15.43 5.53 -0.27
C ILE A 205 16.83 5.33 0.33
N LEU A 206 17.53 4.26 -0.07
CA LEU A 206 18.91 4.01 0.35
C LEU A 206 19.82 5.19 -0.04
N GLN A 207 19.68 5.68 -1.27
CA GLN A 207 20.41 6.84 -1.76
C GLN A 207 20.11 8.11 -0.93
N LEU A 208 18.83 8.42 -0.69
CA LEU A 208 18.42 9.60 0.10
C LEU A 208 18.90 9.52 1.56
N SER A 209 19.03 8.30 2.08
CA SER A 209 19.44 8.04 3.45
C SER A 209 20.97 7.95 3.61
N GLY A 210 21.72 7.90 2.50
CA GLY A 210 23.17 7.64 2.51
C GLY A 210 23.55 6.24 2.98
N ALA A 211 22.64 5.27 2.95
CA ALA A 211 22.86 3.90 3.43
C ALA A 211 23.24 2.97 2.25
N GLU A 212 24.17 2.04 2.48
CA GLU A 212 24.63 1.14 1.41
C GLU A 212 23.65 0.00 1.10
N ARG A 213 22.95 -0.47 2.14
CA ARG A 213 22.09 -1.65 2.09
C ARG A 213 20.98 -1.56 3.13
N ILE A 214 19.91 -2.34 2.95
CA ILE A 214 18.74 -2.32 3.84
C ILE A 214 19.09 -2.60 5.32
N PRO A 215 19.94 -3.59 5.67
CA PRO A 215 20.37 -3.75 7.08
C PRO A 215 20.98 -2.48 7.68
N ASP A 216 21.88 -1.84 6.95
CA ASP A 216 22.55 -0.61 7.39
C ASP A 216 21.56 0.55 7.56
N LEU A 217 20.61 0.66 6.64
CA LEU A 217 19.51 1.63 6.75
C LEU A 217 18.70 1.43 8.04
N VAL A 218 18.26 0.20 8.30
CA VAL A 218 17.36 -0.07 9.43
C VAL A 218 18.12 0.00 10.76
N GLU A 219 19.29 -0.63 10.84
CA GLU A 219 20.04 -0.78 12.09
C GLU A 219 20.78 0.49 12.48
N ASN A 220 21.57 1.06 11.56
CA ASN A 220 22.50 2.16 11.87
C ASN A 220 21.92 3.55 11.59
N HIS A 221 21.05 3.64 10.57
CA HIS A 221 20.51 4.92 10.13
C HIS A 221 19.19 5.25 10.82
N TRP A 222 18.27 4.28 10.93
CA TRP A 222 16.98 4.43 11.61
C TRP A 222 17.01 4.02 13.09
N GLY A 223 18.04 3.31 13.54
CA GLY A 223 18.13 2.83 14.93
C GLY A 223 17.05 1.78 15.27
N ASN A 224 16.73 0.91 14.31
CA ASN A 224 15.66 -0.09 14.36
C ASN A 224 14.23 0.47 14.52
N ASP A 225 14.04 1.79 14.34
CA ASP A 225 12.71 2.37 14.31
C ASP A 225 12.12 2.29 12.90
N THR A 226 11.14 1.39 12.74
CA THR A 226 10.41 1.20 11.49
C THR A 226 9.02 1.82 11.55
N ASN A 227 8.70 2.61 12.58
CA ASN A 227 7.38 3.21 12.72
C ASN A 227 7.14 4.26 11.63
N ALA A 228 6.11 4.05 10.81
CA ALA A 228 5.82 4.93 9.68
C ALA A 228 5.22 6.29 10.08
N PHE A 229 4.87 6.50 11.35
CA PHE A 229 4.24 7.73 11.85
C PHE A 229 5.13 8.50 12.82
N ASN A 230 6.31 7.96 13.16
CA ASN A 230 7.18 8.60 14.13
C ASN A 230 7.98 9.74 13.48
N ASN A 231 7.51 10.97 13.69
CA ASN A 231 8.18 12.21 13.26
C ASN A 231 9.08 12.79 14.37
N THR A 232 9.73 11.96 15.19
CA THR A 232 10.72 12.47 16.15
C THR A 232 11.91 13.05 15.41
N CYS A 233 12.34 14.24 15.82
CA CYS A 233 13.56 14.90 15.33
C CYS A 233 14.73 13.92 15.28
N LEU A 234 15.61 14.10 14.30
CA LEU A 234 16.74 13.20 13.99
C LEU A 234 17.53 12.74 15.21
N GLY A 235 17.65 13.53 16.30
CA GLY A 235 18.23 13.05 17.55
C GLY A 235 19.59 12.40 17.32
N GLU A 236 19.77 11.15 17.75
CA GLU A 236 20.97 10.33 17.48
C GLU A 236 20.94 9.60 16.12
N ARG A 237 19.81 9.63 15.41
CA ARG A 237 19.60 8.96 14.11
C ARG A 237 20.17 9.80 12.97
N LYS A 238 20.71 9.11 11.96
CA LYS A 238 21.24 9.75 10.75
C LYS A 238 20.15 10.12 9.74
N THR A 239 19.09 9.32 9.69
CA THR A 239 17.95 9.57 8.82
C THR A 239 16.67 9.01 9.44
N CYS A 240 15.52 9.56 9.07
CA CYS A 240 14.22 8.98 9.40
C CYS A 240 13.30 9.04 8.18
N MET A 241 12.34 8.12 8.14
CA MET A 241 11.32 8.07 7.10
C MET A 241 9.94 7.90 7.73
N PHE A 242 9.02 8.80 7.40
CA PHE A 242 7.67 8.79 7.97
C PHE A 242 6.63 9.32 6.98
N LEU A 243 5.37 9.02 7.25
CA LEU A 243 4.21 9.53 6.55
C LEU A 243 3.85 10.90 7.14
N CYS A 244 3.83 11.91 6.28
CA CYS A 244 3.44 13.27 6.61
C CYS A 244 2.12 13.60 5.88
N PRO A 245 1.07 14.01 6.60
CA PRO A 245 -0.14 14.47 5.94
C PRO A 245 0.19 15.67 5.04
N SER A 246 -0.37 15.66 3.83
CA SER A 246 -0.18 16.71 2.84
C SER A 246 -1.35 17.68 2.88
N PRO A 247 -1.13 19.01 2.84
CA PRO A 247 -2.22 19.96 2.76
C PRO A 247 -3.04 19.69 1.48
N ASN A 248 -4.37 19.56 1.66
CA ASN A 248 -5.33 19.24 0.60
C ASN A 248 -5.06 20.07 -0.66
N THR A 249 -4.63 19.41 -1.74
CA THR A 249 -4.69 20.03 -3.06
C THR A 249 -6.16 20.00 -3.50
N ASN A 250 -6.70 21.14 -3.98
CA ASN A 250 -8.14 21.32 -4.28
C ASN A 250 -8.71 20.34 -5.32
N THR A 251 -7.88 19.52 -5.97
CA THR A 251 -8.31 18.52 -6.95
C THR A 251 -7.95 17.11 -6.48
N ARG A 252 -8.94 16.37 -5.96
CA ARG A 252 -8.79 14.94 -5.73
C ARG A 252 -8.68 14.22 -7.08
N LEU A 253 -7.54 13.57 -7.28
CA LEU A 253 -7.28 12.82 -8.51
C LEU A 253 -8.19 11.59 -8.60
N HIS A 254 -8.49 11.16 -9.82
CA HIS A 254 -9.19 9.89 -9.99
C HIS A 254 -8.23 8.74 -9.70
N ILE A 255 -8.64 7.83 -8.81
CA ILE A 255 -7.88 6.62 -8.48
C ILE A 255 -8.38 5.48 -9.34
N TYR A 256 -7.51 4.99 -10.21
CA TYR A 256 -7.74 3.81 -11.02
C TYR A 256 -7.36 2.56 -10.24
N LYS A 257 -8.03 1.45 -10.56
CA LYS A 257 -7.74 0.15 -9.96
C LYS A 257 -7.45 -0.90 -11.02
N SER A 258 -6.55 -1.82 -10.73
CA SER A 258 -6.26 -2.97 -11.60
C SER A 258 -5.83 -4.18 -10.78
N PRO A 259 -5.68 -5.35 -11.40
CA PRO A 259 -4.99 -6.45 -10.75
C PRO A 259 -3.53 -6.11 -10.43
N ARG A 260 -3.00 -6.78 -9.40
CA ARG A 260 -1.61 -6.64 -8.94
C ARG A 260 -0.62 -7.17 -9.98
N ILE A 261 0.56 -6.57 -10.03
CA ILE A 261 1.62 -6.86 -10.99
C ILE A 261 2.52 -7.98 -10.47
N GLY A 262 2.86 -8.91 -11.36
CA GLY A 262 3.83 -9.97 -11.09
C GLY A 262 3.24 -11.23 -10.46
N LEU A 263 1.92 -11.28 -10.26
CA LEU A 263 1.23 -12.48 -9.79
C LEU A 263 0.94 -13.41 -10.96
N ASP A 264 1.27 -14.70 -10.80
CA ASP A 264 0.94 -15.75 -11.76
C ASP A 264 0.33 -16.98 -11.05
N LEU A 265 -0.12 -17.93 -11.86
CA LEU A 265 -0.73 -19.18 -11.40
C LEU A 265 0.29 -20.34 -11.45
N SER A 266 1.59 -20.05 -11.32
CA SER A 266 2.62 -21.07 -11.54
C SER A 266 2.81 -22.04 -10.37
N HIS A 267 2.11 -21.83 -9.26
CA HIS A 267 2.22 -22.68 -8.08
C HIS A 267 1.67 -24.09 -8.39
N PRO A 268 2.38 -25.18 -8.04
CA PRO A 268 1.97 -26.55 -8.36
C PRO A 268 0.56 -26.90 -7.89
N ASP A 269 0.18 -26.44 -6.69
CA ASP A 269 -1.13 -26.72 -6.10
C ASP A 269 -2.28 -25.91 -6.72
N THR A 270 -2.01 -25.06 -7.71
CA THR A 270 -3.07 -24.28 -8.37
C THR A 270 -3.92 -25.19 -9.23
N THR A 271 -5.21 -25.31 -8.91
CA THR A 271 -6.18 -26.05 -9.70
C THR A 271 -6.97 -25.13 -10.62
N ALA A 272 -7.44 -25.67 -11.76
CA ALA A 272 -8.26 -24.97 -12.74
C ALA A 272 -9.71 -24.77 -12.30
N SER A 273 -9.87 -24.32 -11.05
CA SER A 273 -11.16 -23.95 -10.49
C SER A 273 -11.26 -22.43 -10.35
N PRO A 274 -12.37 -21.80 -10.77
CA PRO A 274 -12.62 -20.38 -10.53
C PRO A 274 -12.73 -20.03 -9.04
N THR A 275 -12.97 -21.01 -8.16
CA THR A 275 -12.98 -20.82 -6.69
C THR A 275 -11.63 -21.09 -6.04
N HIS A 276 -10.62 -21.51 -6.80
CA HIS A 276 -9.30 -21.68 -6.24
C HIS A 276 -8.74 -20.31 -5.84
N PRO A 277 -8.24 -20.10 -4.60
CA PRO A 277 -7.85 -18.77 -4.13
C PRO A 277 -6.86 -18.05 -5.05
N ARG A 278 -5.88 -18.75 -5.63
CA ARG A 278 -4.94 -18.10 -6.57
C ARG A 278 -5.63 -17.56 -7.82
N VAL A 279 -6.66 -18.25 -8.34
CA VAL A 279 -7.44 -17.84 -9.51
C VAL A 279 -8.36 -16.67 -9.15
N GLU A 280 -8.93 -16.70 -7.96
CA GLU A 280 -9.75 -15.59 -7.46
C GLU A 280 -8.90 -14.32 -7.27
N PHE A 281 -7.80 -14.42 -6.53
CA PHE A 281 -7.00 -13.27 -6.07
C PHE A 281 -6.07 -12.66 -7.14
N ILE A 282 -5.75 -13.38 -8.22
CA ILE A 282 -4.90 -12.84 -9.29
C ILE A 282 -5.59 -11.72 -10.09
N SER A 283 -6.93 -11.71 -10.12
CA SER A 283 -7.74 -10.75 -10.88
C SER A 283 -8.37 -9.67 -9.98
N GLN A 284 -8.14 -9.73 -8.67
CA GLN A 284 -8.71 -8.74 -7.74
C GLN A 284 -8.09 -7.37 -7.96
N PRO A 285 -8.89 -6.28 -7.95
CA PRO A 285 -8.44 -4.93 -8.29
C PRO A 285 -7.68 -4.26 -7.12
N TYR A 286 -6.66 -4.92 -6.58
CA TYR A 286 -5.93 -4.47 -5.39
C TYR A 286 -4.68 -3.64 -5.69
N ARG A 287 -4.49 -3.21 -6.95
CA ARG A 287 -3.51 -2.20 -7.33
C ARG A 287 -4.22 -0.87 -7.52
N TYR A 288 -3.75 0.18 -6.86
CA TYR A 288 -4.34 1.51 -6.87
C TYR A 288 -3.31 2.52 -7.39
N PHE A 289 -3.75 3.41 -8.28
CA PHE A 289 -2.84 4.36 -8.90
C PHE A 289 -3.52 5.60 -9.44
N VAL A 290 -2.75 6.67 -9.55
CA VAL A 290 -3.11 7.93 -10.20
C VAL A 290 -2.17 8.19 -11.38
N HIS A 291 -2.57 9.07 -12.30
CA HIS A 291 -1.78 9.42 -13.49
C HIS A 291 -1.33 8.20 -14.31
N PRO A 292 -2.27 7.37 -14.80
CA PRO A 292 -1.96 6.18 -15.61
C PRO A 292 -1.00 6.48 -16.78
N GLU A 293 -1.11 7.66 -17.39
CA GLU A 293 -0.31 8.11 -18.53
C GLU A 293 1.18 8.25 -18.20
N ARG A 294 1.51 8.35 -16.91
CA ARG A 294 2.88 8.44 -16.39
C ARG A 294 3.45 7.10 -15.95
N LEU A 295 2.64 6.04 -15.90
CA LEU A 295 3.04 4.71 -15.40
C LEU A 295 3.46 3.75 -16.54
N THR A 296 4.19 4.28 -17.52
CA THR A 296 4.51 3.56 -18.77
C THR A 296 5.69 2.58 -18.64
N ALA A 297 6.42 2.62 -17.53
CA ALA A 297 7.54 1.72 -17.27
C ALA A 297 7.10 0.24 -17.38
N ASN A 298 7.82 -0.54 -18.20
CA ASN A 298 7.55 -1.95 -18.50
C ASN A 298 6.24 -2.24 -19.26
N ARG A 299 5.65 -1.25 -19.96
CA ARG A 299 4.49 -1.43 -20.86
C ARG A 299 3.35 -2.23 -20.22
N ARG A 300 3.02 -1.89 -18.96
CA ARG A 300 2.21 -2.70 -18.04
C ARG A 300 0.79 -2.92 -18.56
N ALA A 301 0.50 -4.12 -19.04
CA ALA A 301 -0.84 -4.58 -19.40
C ALA A 301 -1.88 -4.37 -18.28
N GLN A 302 -1.46 -4.48 -17.03
CA GLN A 302 -2.29 -4.21 -15.85
C GLN A 302 -2.82 -2.78 -15.83
N THR A 303 -2.02 -1.79 -16.26
CA THR A 303 -2.48 -0.39 -16.30
C THR A 303 -3.56 -0.23 -17.36
N LEU A 304 -3.35 -0.79 -18.56
CA LEU A 304 -4.38 -0.83 -19.60
C LEU A 304 -5.66 -1.49 -19.10
N LEU A 305 -5.56 -2.63 -18.40
CA LEU A 305 -6.71 -3.33 -17.83
C LEU A 305 -7.50 -2.46 -16.84
N GLY A 306 -6.81 -1.67 -16.01
CA GLY A 306 -7.44 -0.75 -15.05
C GLY A 306 -8.05 0.51 -15.66
N VAL A 307 -7.73 0.82 -16.92
CA VAL A 307 -8.25 2.00 -17.63
C VAL A 307 -8.96 1.61 -18.93
N LEU A 308 -9.42 0.36 -19.08
CA LEU A 308 -10.04 -0.11 -20.34
C LEU A 308 -11.11 0.83 -20.93
N PRO A 309 -12.04 1.42 -20.13
CA PRO A 309 -13.04 2.35 -20.66
C PRO A 309 -12.45 3.65 -21.22
N GLN A 310 -11.23 4.00 -20.80
CA GLN A 310 -10.48 5.22 -21.15
C GLN A 310 -9.06 4.81 -21.57
N LYS A 311 -8.94 3.83 -22.48
CA LYS A 311 -7.68 3.13 -22.83
C LYS A 311 -6.57 4.07 -23.30
N GLU A 312 -6.93 5.24 -23.83
CA GLU A 312 -6.04 6.35 -24.19
C GLU A 312 -5.22 6.87 -23.00
N LEU A 313 -5.72 6.71 -21.78
CA LEU A 313 -5.00 7.10 -20.55
C LEU A 313 -3.88 6.15 -20.17
N SER A 314 -3.77 4.97 -20.80
CA SER A 314 -2.74 3.98 -20.44
C SER A 314 -1.30 4.43 -20.73
N GLY A 315 -1.13 5.49 -21.52
CA GLY A 315 0.18 5.95 -22.00
C GLY A 315 0.88 4.98 -22.98
N LEU A 316 0.18 3.93 -23.42
CA LEU A 316 0.66 2.99 -24.43
C LEU A 316 0.37 3.51 -25.85
N LYS A 317 1.21 3.10 -26.81
CA LYS A 317 0.96 3.37 -28.23
C LYS A 317 -0.22 2.54 -28.74
N ASP A 318 -1.03 3.08 -29.65
CA ASP A 318 -2.24 2.43 -30.20
C ASP A 318 -2.00 0.99 -30.66
N LYS A 319 -0.97 0.75 -31.47
CA LYS A 319 -0.60 -0.61 -31.93
C LYS A 319 -0.39 -1.60 -30.78
N THR A 320 0.14 -1.14 -29.64
CA THR A 320 0.34 -1.99 -28.45
C THR A 320 -0.98 -2.22 -27.72
N VAL A 321 -1.81 -1.19 -27.61
CA VAL A 321 -3.17 -1.30 -27.05
C VAL A 321 -3.98 -2.31 -27.85
N ASP A 322 -4.01 -2.19 -29.18
CA ASP A 322 -4.76 -3.09 -30.06
C ASP A 322 -4.30 -4.54 -29.92
N ALA A 323 -2.98 -4.78 -29.86
CA ALA A 323 -2.43 -6.11 -29.66
C ALA A 323 -2.85 -6.71 -28.29
N TYR A 324 -2.84 -5.90 -27.23
CA TYR A 324 -3.24 -6.34 -25.89
C TYR A 324 -4.74 -6.62 -25.81
N LEU A 325 -5.56 -5.78 -26.43
CA LEU A 325 -7.02 -5.96 -26.49
C LEU A 325 -7.40 -7.20 -27.31
N ALA A 326 -6.69 -7.49 -28.41
CA ALA A 326 -6.92 -8.69 -29.20
C ALA A 326 -6.69 -9.97 -28.37
N GLU A 327 -5.61 -10.02 -27.57
CA GLU A 327 -5.33 -11.15 -26.68
C GLU A 327 -6.35 -11.27 -25.55
N TYR A 328 -6.76 -10.14 -24.95
CA TYR A 328 -7.83 -10.12 -23.95
C TYR A 328 -9.15 -10.67 -24.52
N GLN A 329 -9.55 -10.20 -25.71
CA GLN A 329 -10.75 -10.69 -26.39
C GLN A 329 -10.64 -12.18 -26.74
N ALA A 330 -9.47 -12.65 -27.18
CA ALA A 330 -9.26 -14.08 -27.42
C ALA A 330 -9.45 -14.92 -26.14
N GLY A 331 -9.04 -14.41 -24.98
CA GLY A 331 -9.35 -15.00 -23.68
C GLY A 331 -10.85 -15.02 -23.37
N MET A 332 -11.53 -13.89 -23.62
CA MET A 332 -12.98 -13.75 -23.41
C MET A 332 -13.81 -14.73 -24.25
N ASP A 333 -13.42 -14.91 -25.51
CA ASP A 333 -14.06 -15.80 -26.50
C ASP A 333 -13.88 -17.30 -26.18
N ARG A 334 -13.34 -17.65 -25.00
CA ARG A 334 -13.03 -19.03 -24.57
C ARG A 334 -12.08 -19.78 -25.52
N LYS A 335 -11.27 -19.04 -26.29
CA LYS A 335 -10.20 -19.60 -27.13
C LYS A 335 -8.96 -20.00 -26.32
N ALA A 336 -8.98 -19.79 -25.00
CA ALA A 336 -7.99 -20.30 -24.06
C ALA A 336 -8.70 -20.90 -22.84
N LYS A 337 -8.11 -21.96 -22.30
CA LYS A 337 -8.52 -22.57 -21.04
C LYS A 337 -7.56 -22.21 -19.91
N LEU A 338 -8.06 -22.20 -18.69
CA LEU A 338 -7.29 -21.74 -17.54
C LEU A 338 -6.06 -22.62 -17.27
N GLU A 339 -6.14 -23.92 -17.60
CA GLU A 339 -5.07 -24.93 -17.50
C GLU A 339 -3.81 -24.55 -18.30
N GLU A 340 -3.94 -23.74 -19.36
CA GLU A 340 -2.82 -23.24 -20.16
C GLU A 340 -1.91 -22.31 -19.36
N PHE A 341 -2.42 -21.73 -18.27
CA PHE A 341 -1.73 -20.72 -17.47
C PHE A 341 -1.34 -21.21 -16.08
N MET A 342 -1.41 -22.51 -15.80
CA MET A 342 -1.17 -23.06 -14.46
C MET A 342 0.12 -23.86 -14.31
N GLY A 343 0.60 -23.95 -13.07
CA GLY A 343 1.79 -24.73 -12.72
C GLY A 343 3.01 -24.28 -13.54
N ALA A 344 3.80 -25.23 -14.03
CA ALA A 344 4.97 -24.91 -14.85
C ALA A 344 4.63 -24.05 -16.09
N ARG A 345 3.44 -24.22 -16.69
CA ARG A 345 2.98 -23.44 -17.86
C ARG A 345 2.60 -22.01 -17.51
N GLY A 346 2.19 -21.77 -16.26
CA GLY A 346 1.88 -20.44 -15.73
C GLY A 346 3.09 -19.56 -15.46
N LYS A 347 4.29 -20.15 -15.40
CA LYS A 347 5.50 -19.42 -15.04
C LYS A 347 5.79 -18.30 -16.05
N GLY A 348 5.88 -17.07 -15.55
CA GLY A 348 6.22 -15.91 -16.37
C GLY A 348 5.06 -15.36 -17.21
N VAL A 349 3.84 -15.89 -17.07
CA VAL A 349 2.64 -15.29 -17.69
C VAL A 349 2.49 -13.83 -17.27
N SER A 350 2.71 -13.53 -15.98
CA SER A 350 2.63 -12.17 -15.43
C SER A 350 3.66 -11.19 -16.00
N SER A 351 4.80 -11.70 -16.49
CA SER A 351 5.86 -10.92 -17.14
C SER A 351 5.69 -10.77 -18.66
N SER A 352 4.73 -11.49 -19.26
CA SER A 352 4.41 -11.42 -20.68
C SER A 352 3.07 -10.71 -20.87
N PRO A 353 3.06 -9.43 -21.30
CA PRO A 353 1.83 -8.65 -21.38
C PRO A 353 0.72 -9.30 -22.20
N THR A 354 1.03 -9.91 -23.34
CA THR A 354 0.04 -10.59 -24.20
C THR A 354 -0.55 -11.84 -23.52
N LYS A 355 0.30 -12.72 -22.95
CA LYS A 355 -0.17 -13.90 -22.21
C LYS A 355 -1.00 -13.49 -20.98
N TYR A 356 -0.57 -12.44 -20.29
CA TYR A 356 -1.31 -11.88 -19.15
C TYR A 356 -2.69 -11.38 -19.57
N MET A 357 -2.80 -10.60 -20.65
CA MET A 357 -4.10 -10.12 -21.15
C MET A 357 -5.02 -11.28 -21.54
N LYS A 358 -4.49 -12.30 -22.22
CA LYS A 358 -5.25 -13.52 -22.56
C LYS A 358 -5.75 -14.26 -21.33
N LEU A 359 -4.93 -14.40 -20.29
CA LEU A 359 -5.33 -14.98 -19.01
C LEU A 359 -6.45 -14.15 -18.34
N MET A 360 -6.31 -12.82 -18.30
CA MET A 360 -7.32 -11.96 -17.67
C MET A 360 -8.68 -12.05 -18.40
N GLY A 361 -8.68 -12.10 -19.73
CA GLY A 361 -9.91 -12.33 -20.50
C GLY A 361 -10.53 -13.70 -20.24
N CYS A 362 -9.70 -14.75 -20.11
CA CYS A 362 -10.16 -16.09 -19.75
C CYS A 362 -10.84 -16.10 -18.37
N ILE A 363 -10.23 -15.46 -17.37
CA ILE A 363 -10.81 -15.36 -16.01
C ILE A 363 -12.12 -14.57 -16.03
N GLU A 364 -12.19 -13.47 -16.78
CA GLU A 364 -13.40 -12.65 -16.87
C GLU A 364 -14.56 -13.43 -17.51
N SER A 365 -14.29 -14.18 -18.59
CA SER A 365 -15.28 -15.08 -19.23
C SER A 365 -15.82 -16.14 -18.26
N LEU A 366 -14.96 -16.71 -17.42
CA LEU A 366 -15.35 -17.69 -16.41
C LEU A 366 -16.25 -17.07 -15.32
N LYS A 367 -16.00 -15.82 -14.94
CA LYS A 367 -16.84 -15.10 -13.97
C LYS A 367 -18.21 -14.75 -14.57
N ALA A 368 -18.23 -14.22 -15.79
CA ALA A 368 -19.47 -13.89 -16.50
C ALA A 368 -20.38 -15.11 -16.70
N GLY A 369 -19.78 -16.27 -17.03
CA GLY A 369 -20.53 -17.53 -17.17
C GLY A 369 -21.18 -18.02 -15.87
N ARG A 370 -20.64 -17.66 -14.70
CA ARG A 370 -21.26 -17.99 -13.40
C ARG A 370 -22.46 -17.10 -13.08
N SER A 371 -22.36 -15.80 -13.38
CA SER A 371 -23.50 -14.89 -13.20
C SER A 371 -24.70 -15.30 -14.04
N ALA A 372 -24.48 -15.80 -15.26
CA ALA A 372 -25.55 -16.29 -16.12
C ALA A 372 -26.17 -17.63 -15.68
N ALA A 373 -25.42 -18.50 -15.00
CA ALA A 373 -25.91 -19.81 -14.54
C ALA A 373 -26.60 -19.76 -13.17
N GLY A 374 -26.42 -18.68 -12.39
CA GLY A 374 -27.06 -18.51 -11.08
C GLY A 374 -28.48 -17.95 -11.13
N ASP A 375 -28.95 -17.50 -12.29
CA ASP A 375 -30.29 -16.93 -12.49
C ASP A 375 -31.35 -17.97 -12.94
N ASP A 376 -30.95 -19.24 -13.17
CA ASP A 376 -31.84 -20.29 -13.71
C ASP A 376 -32.36 -21.29 -12.65
N ASP A 377 -31.85 -21.23 -11.41
CA ASP A 377 -32.28 -22.12 -10.30
C ASP A 377 -33.46 -21.56 -9.47
N GLY A 378 -34.17 -20.55 -9.99
CA GLY A 378 -35.26 -19.83 -9.32
C GLY A 378 -36.66 -20.04 -9.89
N ALA A 379 -36.86 -20.99 -10.80
CA ALA A 379 -38.17 -21.30 -11.35
C ALA A 379 -38.32 -22.80 -11.66
N ASN A 380 -38.63 -23.59 -10.63
CA ASN A 380 -39.53 -24.74 -10.80
C ASN A 380 -40.21 -25.09 -9.48
#